data_AF-A0AAJ1X935-F1
#
_entry.id   AF-A0AAJ1X935-F1
#
_cell.length_a   1.000
_cell.length_b   1.000
_cell.length_c   1.000
_cell.angle_alpha   90.00
_cell.angle_beta   90.00
_cell.angle_gamma   90.00
#
_symmetry.space_group_name_H-M   'P 1'
#
loop_
_entity.id
_entity.type
_entity.pdbx_description
1 polymer ?
#
loop_
_entity_poly.entity_id
_entity_poly.type
_entity_poly.pdbx_seq_one_letter_code
_entity_poly.pdbx_strand_id
1 'polypeptide(L)' 'MSQLDLRLEGSKEDIERFLNVISSTKGIALEHASQPRKGNNPKYAYDTNVLSYAKVKFEGEK' A
#
# COMPACT_ATOMS: atom_id res chain seq x y z
N MET A 1 6.45 -19.58 -0.95
CA MET A 1 6.04 -18.28 -1.52
C MET A 1 6.23 -17.22 -0.46
N SER A 2 6.94 -16.14 -0.78
CA SER A 2 7.24 -15.07 0.18
C SER A 2 6.07 -14.09 0.21
N GLN A 3 5.68 -13.67 1.41
CA GLN A 3 4.63 -12.67 1.64
C GLN A 3 5.28 -11.45 2.29
N LEU A 4 4.83 -10.25 1.90
CA LEU A 4 5.33 -8.99 2.42
C LEU A 4 4.16 -8.11 2.84
N ASP A 5 4.21 -7.64 4.09
CA ASP A 5 3.30 -6.64 4.61
C ASP A 5 3.93 -5.25 4.41
N LEU A 6 3.21 -4.38 3.73
CA LEU A 6 3.62 -3.02 3.36
C LEU A 6 2.85 -2.01 4.19
N ARG A 7 3.57 -1.03 4.74
CA ARG A 7 3.00 0.22 5.25
C ARG A 7 3.42 1.35 4.33
N LEU A 8 2.45 1.99 3.70
CA LEU A 8 2.62 3.09 2.76
C LEU A 8 2.23 4.40 3.43
N GLU A 9 3.05 5.42 3.26
CA GLU A 9 2.84 6.78 3.79
C GLU A 9 3.19 7.78 2.69
N GLY A 10 2.27 8.71 2.41
CA GLY A 10 2.42 9.69 1.33
C GLY A 10 1.10 10.31 0.93
N SER A 11 1.06 10.95 -0.24
CA SER A 11 -0.19 11.49 -0.79
C SER A 11 -1.17 10.36 -1.12
N LYS A 12 -2.48 10.66 -1.08
CA LYS A 12 -3.51 9.69 -1.46
C LYS A 12 -3.31 9.17 -2.89
N GLU A 13 -3.02 10.09 -3.81
CA GLU A 13 -2.84 9.80 -5.24
C GLU A 13 -1.63 8.90 -5.50
N ASP A 14 -0.52 9.14 -4.80
CA ASP A 14 0.69 8.32 -4.96
C ASP A 14 0.49 6.91 -4.43
N ILE A 15 -0.20 6.76 -3.28
CA ILE A 15 -0.52 5.45 -2.72
C ILE A 15 -1.46 4.67 -3.65
N GLU A 16 -2.51 5.31 -4.16
CA GLU A 16 -3.42 4.67 -5.12
C GLU A 16 -2.70 4.25 -6.40
N ARG A 17 -1.82 5.11 -6.93
CA ARG A 17 -0.99 4.78 -8.10
C ARG A 17 -0.07 3.59 -7.82
N PHE A 18 0.60 3.57 -6.67
CA PHE A 18 1.49 2.48 -6.29
C PHE A 18 0.75 1.14 -6.17
N LEU A 19 -0.41 1.12 -5.50
CA LEU A 19 -1.23 -0.09 -5.36
C LEU A 19 -1.71 -0.62 -6.72
N ASN A 20 -2.09 0.29 -7.63
CA ASN A 20 -2.46 -0.07 -9.00
C ASN A 20 -1.29 -0.72 -9.74
N VAL A 21 -0.10 -0.12 -9.68
CA VAL A 21 1.12 -0.70 -10.30
C VAL A 21 1.39 -2.10 -9.75
N ILE A 22 1.38 -2.28 -8.43
CA ILE A 22 1.57 -3.60 -7.80
C ILE A 22 0.54 -4.61 -8.31
N SER A 23 -0.74 -4.25 -8.31
CA SER A 23 -1.81 -5.16 -8.73
C SER A 23 -1.69 -5.60 -10.20
N SER A 24 -1.05 -4.78 -11.03
CA SER A 24 -0.80 -5.06 -12.45
C SER A 24 0.55 -5.74 -12.72
N THR A 25 1.41 -5.87 -11.71
CA THR A 25 2.76 -6.41 -11.87
C THR A 25 2.72 -7.93 -11.90
N LYS A 26 3.19 -8.52 -13.00
CA LYS A 26 3.28 -9.98 -13.15
C LYS A 26 4.14 -10.59 -12.03
N GLY A 27 3.66 -11.68 -11.43
CA GLY A 27 4.36 -12.39 -10.35
C GLY A 27 4.16 -11.78 -8.96
N ILE A 28 3.34 -10.72 -8.83
CA ILE A 28 2.93 -10.15 -7.55
C ILE A 28 1.39 -10.18 -7.45
N ALA A 29 0.89 -10.83 -6.41
CA ALA A 29 -0.53 -10.81 -6.06
C ALA A 29 -0.77 -9.83 -4.91
N LEU A 30 -1.65 -8.84 -5.11
CA LEU A 30 -2.14 -7.96 -4.05
C LEU A 30 -3.30 -8.63 -3.33
N GLU A 31 -3.06 -9.22 -2.16
CA GLU A 31 -4.08 -9.97 -1.42
C GLU A 31 -5.02 -9.05 -0.63
N HIS A 32 -4.48 -7.96 -0.09
CA HIS A 32 -5.25 -6.98 0.66
C HIS A 32 -4.64 -5.59 0.52
N ALA A 33 -5.48 -4.56 0.41
CA ALA A 33 -5.08 -3.17 0.55
C ALA A 33 -6.17 -2.40 1.29
N SER A 34 -5.79 -1.65 2.32
CA SER A 34 -6.71 -0.71 2.97
C SER A 34 -6.84 0.57 2.14
N GLN A 35 -7.97 1.26 2.26
CA GLN A 35 -8.07 2.61 1.69
C GLN A 35 -7.10 3.57 2.39
N PRO A 36 -6.41 4.47 1.65
CA PRO A 36 -5.56 5.47 2.24
C PRO A 36 -6.36 6.38 3.17
N ARG A 37 -5.93 6.50 4.43
CA ARG A 37 -6.62 7.31 5.43
C ARG A 37 -5.63 8.07 6.31
N LYS A 38 -6.05 9.23 6.82
CA LYS A 38 -5.26 9.93 7.83
C LYS A 38 -5.08 9.05 9.06
N GLY A 39 -3.86 9.07 9.62
CA GLY A 39 -3.63 8.52 10.94
C GLY A 39 -4.35 9.36 12.00
N ASN A 40 -4.84 8.71 13.06
CA ASN A 40 -5.53 9.40 14.16
C ASN A 40 -4.56 10.04 15.18
N ASN A 41 -3.26 10.14 14.85
CA ASN A 41 -2.26 10.66 15.78
C ASN A 41 -2.27 12.21 15.75
N PRO A 42 -2.58 12.89 16.87
CA PRO A 42 -2.67 14.35 16.93
C PRO A 42 -1.38 15.07 16.54
N LYS A 43 -0.21 14.42 16.74
CA LYS A 43 1.10 14.96 16.35
C LYS A 43 1.19 15.30 14.85
N TYR A 44 0.43 14.58 14.02
CA TYR A 44 0.43 14.72 12.56
C TYR A 44 -0.89 15.30 12.04
N ALA A 45 -1.66 16.01 12.87
CA ALA A 45 -2.96 16.56 12.48
C ALA A 45 -2.90 17.47 11.24
N TYR A 46 -1.79 18.20 11.07
CA TYR A 46 -1.53 19.09 9.93
C TYR A 46 -0.81 18.41 8.75
N ASP A 47 -0.37 17.16 8.91
CA ASP A 47 0.22 16.42 7.81
C ASP A 47 -0.86 16.21 6.73
N THR A 48 -0.47 16.28 5.48
CA THR A 48 -1.36 15.99 4.34
C THR A 48 -1.25 14.53 3.91
N ASN A 49 -0.23 13.82 4.41
CA ASN A 49 -0.01 12.42 4.15
C ASN A 49 -1.09 11.55 4.78
N VAL A 50 -1.36 10.45 4.09
CA VAL A 50 -2.26 9.38 4.50
C VAL A 50 -1.48 8.08 4.59
N LEU A 51 -2.04 7.12 5.31
CA LEU A 51 -1.49 5.79 5.51
C LEU A 51 -2.35 4.75 4.80
N SER A 52 -1.69 3.76 4.19
CA SER A 52 -2.34 2.52 3.75
C SER A 52 -1.49 1.31 4.13
N TYR A 53 -2.15 0.20 4.41
CA TYR A 53 -1.56 -1.10 4.64
C TYR A 53 -1.93 -2.02 3.49
N ALA A 54 -0.93 -2.70 2.95
CA ALA A 54 -1.12 -3.67 1.88
C ALA A 54 -0.38 -4.97 2.19
N LYS A 55 -0.94 -6.08 1.71
CA LYS A 55 -0.33 -7.40 1.79
C LYS A 55 -0.12 -7.90 0.37
N VAL A 56 1.12 -8.22 0.04
CA VAL A 56 1.50 -8.75 -1.27
C VAL A 56 2.15 -10.12 -1.13
N LYS A 57 1.92 -10.95 -2.13
CA LYS A 57 2.51 -12.28 -2.24
C LYS A 57 3.26 -12.38 -3.55
N PHE A 58 4.51 -12.84 -3.47
CA PHE A 58 5.33 -13.09 -4.65
C PHE A 58 5.04 -14.51 -5.15
N GLU A 59 4.49 -14.61 -6.35
CA GLU A 59 4.09 -15.89 -6.94
C GLU A 59 5.23 -16.57 -7.71
N GLY A 60 6.35 -15.87 -7.92
CA GLY A 60 7.45 -16.34 -8.76
C GLY A 60 7.07 -16.32 -10.24
N GLU A 61 8.02 -16.07 -11.13
CA GLU A 61 7.79 -16.37 -12.55
C GLU A 61 7.74 -17.89 -12.69
N LYS A 62 6.57 -18.43 -13.05
CA LYS A 62 6.45 -19.81 -13.53
C LYS A 62 7.13 -19.94 -14.89
#